data_AF-A0A9C8H662-F1
#
_entry.id   AF-A0A9C8H662-F1
#
_cell.length_a   1.000
_cell.length_b   1.000
_cell.length_c   1.000
_cell.angle_alpha   90.00
_cell.angle_beta   90.00
_cell.angle_gamma   90.00
#
_symmetry.space_group_name_H-M   'P 1'
#
loop_
_entity.id
_entity.type
_entity.pdbx_description
1 polymer ?
#
loop_
_entity_poly.entity_id
_entity_poly.type
_entity_poly.pdbx_seq_one_letter_code
_entity_poly.pdbx_strand_id
1 'polypeptide(L)'
;MPLTRDLVLIGGGHAHALVARAWGMAPVPGVRLTLVNPGPTAPYSGMLPGLIAGHYTRAQLEIDLVPLAAHAGARLVIGRAEGIDRAARLIHVPGRPPIRYDLASIDIGITSDLPDLPGFAAHAVPAKPLDAFAEAWERFVARARAGEVAPLVAVIGAGVAGVELALAARHRLAQAGLAPQVTLIDAAPDVLRDVRRGARAALMDQIAGQGVQLRTGAPVARIAAEGVVLQAGDTIPAHLVIGAAGARPQGWLAATGLDLTDGFVTVDRFLRSVTDPAIFAVGDCAHLSHAPRPKAGVYAVRQAPVLLANLRAAATGGRPGPYHPQKDYLKLISMGGKRAAADRLDARIEGGWVWRWKDHIDRKFMRRFHHLPPMGQPPRIPRGAALGVADLVGGQPPCSGCAAKPGADALAQALADLAPPARPDVLRGAGNDAAILAHGAGAQVFTTDHLRAVTEDPYVMARIAATHALGDIWAMGASPQAALATVILPRMAEPMQAA
;
A
#
# COMPACT_ATOMS: atom_id res chain seq x y z
N MET A 1 19.27 20.52 -4.80
CA MET A 1 18.51 21.77 -4.55
C MET A 1 17.96 21.73 -3.13
N PRO A 2 17.85 22.87 -2.41
CA PRO A 2 17.29 22.88 -1.07
C PRO A 2 15.83 22.43 -1.06
N LEU A 3 15.40 21.72 -0.01
CA LEU A 3 13.99 21.36 0.17
C LEU A 3 13.23 22.52 0.80
N THR A 4 12.05 22.83 0.28
CA THR A 4 11.20 23.94 0.74
C THR A 4 9.76 23.52 1.02
N ARG A 5 9.36 22.32 0.58
CA ARG A 5 8.01 21.79 0.77
C ARG A 5 8.00 20.30 1.07
N ASP A 6 7.11 19.89 1.98
CA ASP A 6 6.74 18.50 2.21
C ASP A 6 5.41 18.14 1.53
N LEU A 7 5.45 17.11 0.67
CA LEU A 7 4.26 16.48 0.09
C LEU A 7 4.14 15.05 0.63
N VAL A 8 3.05 14.74 1.33
CA VAL A 8 2.78 13.40 1.87
C VAL A 8 1.59 12.75 1.18
N LEU A 9 1.83 11.60 0.55
CA LEU A 9 0.83 10.71 -0.02
C LEU A 9 0.46 9.65 1.03
N ILE A 10 -0.77 9.67 1.53
CA ILE A 10 -1.31 8.74 2.51
C ILE A 10 -2.08 7.63 1.78
N GLY A 11 -1.54 6.41 1.82
CA GLY A 11 -2.04 5.24 1.12
C GLY A 11 -1.40 5.06 -0.26
N GLY A 12 -0.98 3.83 -0.58
CA GLY A 12 -0.47 3.44 -1.90
C GLY A 12 -1.56 3.14 -2.93
N GLY A 13 -2.74 3.76 -2.81
CA GLY A 13 -3.88 3.51 -3.69
C GLY A 13 -3.58 3.81 -5.17
N HIS A 14 -4.52 3.44 -6.04
CA HIS A 14 -4.33 3.48 -7.50
C HIS A 14 -3.92 4.86 -8.02
N ALA A 15 -4.45 5.94 -7.43
CA ALA A 15 -4.14 7.29 -7.87
C ALA A 15 -2.74 7.68 -7.40
N HIS A 16 -2.40 7.43 -6.13
CA HIS A 16 -1.06 7.71 -5.61
C HIS A 16 0.04 6.88 -6.29
N ALA A 17 -0.22 5.60 -6.60
CA ALA A 17 0.76 4.77 -7.32
C ALA A 17 1.08 5.38 -8.70
N LEU A 18 0.05 5.84 -9.42
CA LEU A 18 0.24 6.54 -10.71
C LEU A 18 0.94 7.90 -10.55
N VAL A 19 0.60 8.66 -9.50
CA VAL A 19 1.28 9.92 -9.15
C VAL A 19 2.76 9.67 -8.87
N ALA A 20 3.12 8.73 -8.00
CA ALA A 20 4.50 8.40 -7.66
C ALA A 20 5.30 7.97 -8.91
N ARG A 21 4.71 7.10 -9.74
CA ARG A 21 5.33 6.68 -11.01
C ARG A 21 5.62 7.86 -11.94
N ALA A 22 4.66 8.77 -12.10
CA ALA A 22 4.81 9.95 -12.94
C ALA A 22 5.72 11.02 -12.33
N TRP A 23 5.77 11.10 -10.99
CA TRP A 23 6.68 11.97 -10.25
C TRP A 23 8.14 11.60 -10.51
N GLY A 24 8.49 10.31 -10.49
CA GLY A 24 9.85 9.86 -10.81
C GLY A 24 10.33 10.24 -12.22
N MET A 25 9.42 10.49 -13.16
CA MET A 25 9.77 10.96 -14.50
C MET A 25 10.05 12.47 -14.57
N ALA A 26 9.45 13.24 -13.67
CA ALA A 26 9.54 14.70 -13.63
C ALA A 26 9.27 15.18 -12.19
N PRO A 27 10.25 15.06 -11.28
CA PRO A 27 10.08 15.49 -9.91
C PRO A 27 9.96 17.02 -9.85
N VAL A 28 9.28 17.54 -8.82
CA VAL A 28 9.26 18.99 -8.57
C VAL A 28 10.48 19.36 -7.72
N PRO A 29 11.41 20.19 -8.23
CA PRO A 29 12.59 20.54 -7.45
C PRO A 29 12.22 21.29 -6.16
N GLY A 30 12.86 20.91 -5.06
CA GLY A 30 12.60 21.48 -3.74
C GLY A 30 11.41 20.87 -2.98
N VAL A 31 10.71 19.88 -3.54
CA VAL A 31 9.66 19.14 -2.84
C VAL A 31 10.19 17.79 -2.36
N ARG A 32 10.06 17.51 -1.06
CA ARG A 32 10.25 16.17 -0.50
C ARG A 32 8.95 15.39 -0.60
N LEU A 33 8.97 14.28 -1.35
CA LEU A 33 7.83 13.38 -1.48
C LEU A 33 7.92 12.28 -0.44
N THR A 34 6.85 12.07 0.33
CA THR A 34 6.71 10.95 1.26
C THR A 34 5.50 10.11 0.87
N LEU A 35 5.64 8.79 0.81
CA LEU A 35 4.55 7.83 0.64
C LEU A 35 4.38 7.03 1.93
N VAL A 36 3.21 7.12 2.56
CA VAL A 36 2.85 6.38 3.77
C VAL A 36 1.92 5.24 3.38
N ASN A 37 2.23 4.01 3.73
CA ASN A 37 1.35 2.86 3.46
C ASN A 37 1.48 1.79 4.56
N PRO A 38 0.41 1.07 4.94
CA PRO A 38 0.48 0.05 6.00
C PRO A 38 1.53 -1.04 5.76
N GLY A 39 1.72 -1.44 4.51
CA GLY A 39 2.69 -2.46 4.10
C GLY A 39 3.57 -2.00 2.93
N PRO A 40 4.54 -2.84 2.49
CA PRO A 40 5.41 -2.52 1.37
C PRO A 40 4.72 -2.62 0.00
N THR A 41 3.51 -3.16 -0.05
CA THR A 41 2.73 -3.35 -1.28
C THR A 41 1.38 -2.64 -1.19
N ALA A 42 0.80 -2.36 -2.36
CA ALA A 42 -0.59 -1.94 -2.49
C ALA A 42 -1.32 -2.85 -3.47
N PRO A 43 -2.43 -3.49 -3.08
CA PRO A 43 -3.12 -4.44 -3.93
C PRO A 43 -3.99 -3.78 -5.00
N TYR A 44 -3.93 -4.29 -6.23
CA TYR A 44 -4.80 -3.91 -7.33
C TYR A 44 -6.15 -4.63 -7.24
N SER A 45 -7.12 -3.97 -6.62
CA SER A 45 -8.44 -4.54 -6.32
C SER A 45 -9.20 -5.09 -7.53
N GLY A 46 -8.93 -4.61 -8.75
CA GLY A 46 -9.58 -5.09 -9.97
C GLY A 46 -9.27 -6.55 -10.32
N MET A 47 -8.14 -7.08 -9.83
CA MET A 47 -7.71 -8.47 -10.01
C MET A 47 -8.10 -9.39 -8.85
N LEU A 48 -8.71 -8.87 -7.77
CA LEU A 48 -9.07 -9.65 -6.59
C LEU A 48 -9.92 -10.88 -6.91
N PRO A 49 -11.02 -10.79 -7.69
CA PRO A 49 -11.81 -11.97 -8.01
C PRO A 49 -11.00 -13.06 -8.72
N GLY A 50 -10.03 -12.67 -9.55
CA GLY A 50 -9.15 -13.61 -10.21
C GLY A 50 -8.15 -14.26 -9.27
N LEU A 51 -7.64 -13.55 -8.26
CA LEU A 51 -6.84 -14.14 -7.19
C LEU A 51 -7.64 -15.21 -6.43
N ILE A 52 -8.84 -14.86 -5.97
CA ILE A 52 -9.72 -15.79 -5.24
C ILE A 52 -10.06 -17.03 -6.08
N ALA A 53 -10.29 -16.84 -7.38
CA ALA A 53 -10.53 -17.93 -8.32
C ALA A 53 -9.29 -18.78 -8.65
N GLY A 54 -8.08 -18.35 -8.25
CA GLY A 54 -6.81 -19.03 -8.53
C GLY A 54 -6.19 -18.73 -9.90
N HIS A 55 -6.58 -17.64 -10.56
CA HIS A 55 -6.06 -17.23 -11.88
C HIS A 55 -4.76 -16.42 -11.79
N TYR A 56 -4.47 -15.86 -10.62
CA TYR A 56 -3.29 -15.02 -10.37
C TYR A 56 -2.61 -15.45 -9.08
N THR A 57 -1.30 -15.19 -8.98
CA THR A 57 -0.59 -15.24 -7.70
C THR A 57 -0.69 -13.90 -7.00
N ARG A 58 -0.41 -13.88 -5.69
CA ARG A 58 -0.43 -12.66 -4.88
C ARG A 58 0.46 -11.54 -5.44
N ALA A 59 1.71 -11.89 -5.79
CA ALA A 59 2.66 -10.97 -6.37
C ALA A 59 2.21 -10.35 -7.71
N GLN A 60 1.30 -10.99 -8.46
CA GLN A 60 0.83 -10.47 -9.75
C GLN A 60 -0.20 -9.33 -9.61
N LEU A 61 -0.87 -9.19 -8.47
CA LEU A 61 -1.82 -8.11 -8.23
C LEU A 61 -1.27 -7.00 -7.32
N GLU A 62 -0.10 -7.20 -6.72
CA GLU A 62 0.49 -6.24 -5.81
C GLU A 62 1.39 -5.25 -6.54
N ILE A 63 1.16 -3.96 -6.29
CA ILE A 63 2.09 -2.91 -6.65
C ILE A 63 3.14 -2.88 -5.56
N ASP A 64 4.39 -3.23 -5.90
CA ASP A 64 5.51 -3.08 -4.98
C ASP A 64 5.86 -1.59 -4.81
N LEU A 65 5.62 -1.06 -3.61
CA LEU A 65 5.83 0.35 -3.31
C LEU A 65 7.30 0.66 -3.04
N VAL A 66 8.14 -0.35 -2.75
CA VAL A 66 9.58 -0.15 -2.50
C VAL A 66 10.30 0.34 -3.76
N PRO A 67 10.31 -0.38 -4.89
CA PRO A 67 10.92 0.09 -6.12
C PRO A 67 10.18 1.30 -6.70
N LEU A 68 8.87 1.42 -6.48
CA LEU A 68 8.11 2.58 -6.92
C LEU A 68 8.50 3.86 -6.17
N ALA A 69 8.68 3.79 -4.85
CA ALA A 69 9.15 4.92 -4.06
C ALA A 69 10.59 5.29 -4.41
N ALA A 70 11.47 4.30 -4.61
CA ALA A 70 12.83 4.53 -5.09
C ALA A 70 12.84 5.23 -6.46
N HIS A 71 12.01 4.78 -7.41
CA HIS A 71 11.82 5.43 -8.71
C HIS A 71 11.31 6.87 -8.58
N ALA A 72 10.42 7.13 -7.63
CA ALA A 72 9.87 8.46 -7.38
C ALA A 72 10.84 9.40 -6.63
N GLY A 73 11.97 8.89 -6.12
CA GLY A 73 12.80 9.61 -5.16
C GLY A 73 12.03 9.94 -3.87
N ALA A 74 11.07 9.08 -3.49
CA ALA A 74 10.17 9.30 -2.37
C ALA A 74 10.66 8.58 -1.12
N ARG A 75 10.46 9.22 0.03
CA ARG A 75 10.54 8.59 1.34
C ARG A 75 9.37 7.61 1.49
N LEU A 76 9.64 6.31 1.61
CA LEU A 76 8.62 5.31 1.93
C LEU A 76 8.53 5.11 3.44
N VAL A 77 7.35 5.35 3.99
CA VAL A 77 7.03 5.08 5.39
C VAL A 77 6.07 3.90 5.45
N ILE A 78 6.55 2.79 6.00
CA ILE A 78 5.72 1.62 6.29
C ILE A 78 5.05 1.82 7.65
N GLY A 79 3.72 1.94 7.62
CA GLY A 79 2.88 2.16 8.79
C GLY A 79 1.50 2.66 8.40
N ARG A 80 0.49 2.26 9.16
CA ARG A 80 -0.89 2.71 8.96
C ARG A 80 -1.04 4.12 9.54
N ALA A 81 -1.43 5.09 8.72
CA ALA A 81 -1.81 6.40 9.22
C ALA A 81 -3.17 6.33 9.94
N GLU A 82 -3.28 6.99 11.09
CA GLU A 82 -4.47 6.95 11.95
C GLU A 82 -4.95 8.34 12.38
N GLY A 83 -4.30 9.41 11.89
CA GLY A 83 -4.72 10.76 12.21
C GLY A 83 -4.00 11.82 11.39
N ILE A 84 -4.64 12.97 11.30
CA ILE A 84 -4.08 14.21 10.75
C ILE A 84 -4.39 15.32 11.73
N ASP A 85 -3.36 15.92 12.32
CA ASP A 85 -3.47 17.19 13.03
C ASP A 85 -3.29 18.31 12.00
N ARG A 86 -4.39 18.97 11.65
CA ARG A 86 -4.39 20.06 10.65
C ARG A 86 -3.77 21.35 11.17
N ALA A 87 -3.87 21.60 12.48
CA ALA A 87 -3.32 22.81 13.08
C ALA A 87 -1.79 22.74 13.12
N ALA A 88 -1.25 21.60 13.56
CA ALA A 88 0.20 21.35 13.57
C ALA A 88 0.75 20.90 12.20
N ARG A 89 -0.12 20.52 11.26
CA ARG A 89 0.20 19.92 9.95
C ARG A 89 1.04 18.66 10.08
N LEU A 90 0.56 17.74 10.92
CA LEU A 90 1.21 16.46 11.20
C LEU A 90 0.31 15.29 10.80
N ILE A 91 0.91 14.25 10.24
CA ILE A 91 0.29 12.96 9.99
C ILE A 91 0.77 12.00 11.06
N HIS A 92 -0.18 11.37 11.75
CA HIS A 92 0.11 10.42 12.82
C HIS A 92 0.16 9.00 12.25
N VAL A 93 1.32 8.36 12.45
CA VAL A 93 1.56 6.96 12.16
C VAL A 93 2.04 6.33 13.47
N PRO A 94 1.29 5.41 14.09
CA PRO A 94 1.68 4.81 15.36
C PRO A 94 3.06 4.16 15.31
N GLY A 95 3.79 4.19 16.43
CA GLY A 95 5.12 3.59 16.56
C GLY A 95 6.28 4.42 15.98
N ARG A 96 6.04 5.69 15.62
CA ARG A 96 7.07 6.64 15.18
C ARG A 96 6.68 8.09 15.49
N PRO A 97 7.63 9.05 15.43
CA PRO A 97 7.31 10.47 15.46
C PRO A 97 6.36 10.86 14.31
N PRO A 98 5.46 11.84 14.52
CA PRO A 98 4.56 12.35 13.48
C PRO A 98 5.31 12.90 12.27
N ILE A 99 4.65 12.90 11.11
CA ILE A 99 5.23 13.31 9.83
C ILE A 99 4.64 14.66 9.44
N ARG A 100 5.49 15.69 9.37
CA ARG A 100 5.09 17.01 8.86
C ARG A 100 4.66 16.96 7.39
N TYR A 101 3.68 17.78 7.04
CA TYR A 101 3.33 18.07 5.65
C TYR A 101 3.13 19.57 5.41
N ASP A 102 3.41 20.03 4.19
CA ASP A 102 2.86 21.29 3.67
C ASP A 102 1.69 21.03 2.72
N LEU A 103 1.71 19.88 2.04
CA LEU A 103 0.62 19.32 1.26
C LEU A 103 0.43 17.85 1.61
N ALA A 104 -0.81 17.40 1.75
CA ALA A 104 -1.14 16.00 1.95
C ALA A 104 -2.16 15.54 0.92
N SER A 105 -2.13 14.27 0.55
CA SER A 105 -3.16 13.63 -0.28
C SER A 105 -3.55 12.29 0.34
N ILE A 106 -4.84 11.97 0.36
CA ILE A 106 -5.41 10.75 0.93
C ILE A 106 -5.93 9.84 -0.19
N ASP A 107 -5.43 8.60 -0.29
CA ASP A 107 -5.86 7.56 -1.23
C ASP A 107 -5.84 6.18 -0.53
N ILE A 108 -6.67 6.08 0.52
CA ILE A 108 -6.72 4.93 1.44
C ILE A 108 -7.88 3.96 1.16
N GLY A 109 -8.64 4.22 0.09
CA GLY A 109 -9.76 3.38 -0.32
C GLY A 109 -10.91 3.29 0.71
N ILE A 110 -11.57 2.13 0.73
CA ILE A 110 -12.71 1.79 1.61
C ILE A 110 -12.40 0.52 2.38
N THR A 111 -13.12 0.30 3.48
CA THR A 111 -13.22 -0.99 4.16
C THR A 111 -14.56 -1.67 3.85
N SER A 112 -14.60 -3.00 3.97
CA SER A 112 -15.84 -3.80 3.94
C SER A 112 -16.12 -4.45 5.30
N ASP A 113 -15.50 -3.90 6.34
CA ASP A 113 -15.74 -4.26 7.73
C ASP A 113 -17.15 -3.86 8.17
N LEU A 114 -17.74 -4.66 9.06
CA LEU A 114 -19.07 -4.45 9.62
C LEU A 114 -18.97 -4.47 11.15
N PRO A 115 -18.32 -3.47 11.77
CA PRO A 115 -18.06 -3.47 13.22
C PRO A 115 -19.36 -3.47 14.04
N ASP A 116 -20.44 -2.90 13.49
CA ASP A 116 -21.76 -2.85 14.13
C ASP A 116 -22.49 -4.20 14.09
N LEU A 117 -22.03 -5.18 13.29
CA LEU A 117 -22.65 -6.50 13.18
C LEU A 117 -22.05 -7.44 14.24
N PRO A 118 -22.84 -7.90 15.24
CA PRO A 118 -22.32 -8.74 16.30
C PRO A 118 -21.62 -9.99 15.79
N GLY A 119 -20.41 -10.24 16.30
CA GLY A 119 -19.58 -11.39 15.92
C GLY A 119 -18.79 -11.25 14.63
N PHE A 120 -18.95 -10.16 13.85
CA PHE A 120 -18.22 -9.98 12.58
C PHE A 120 -16.70 -10.00 12.78
N ALA A 121 -16.18 -9.21 13.71
CA ALA A 121 -14.73 -9.14 13.97
C ALA A 121 -14.12 -10.48 14.45
N ALA A 122 -14.92 -11.36 15.05
CA ALA A 122 -14.47 -12.65 15.58
C ALA A 122 -14.59 -13.79 14.54
N HIS A 123 -15.57 -13.72 13.64
CA HIS A 123 -15.99 -14.88 12.83
C HIS A 123 -16.09 -14.60 11.32
N ALA A 124 -15.84 -13.37 10.87
CA ALA A 124 -15.86 -13.00 9.47
C ALA A 124 -14.59 -12.26 9.04
N VAL A 125 -14.41 -12.18 7.73
CA VAL A 125 -13.29 -11.49 7.11
C VAL A 125 -13.84 -10.45 6.14
N PRO A 126 -13.50 -9.16 6.29
CA PRO A 126 -13.89 -8.17 5.32
C PRO A 126 -13.12 -8.36 4.01
N ALA A 127 -13.79 -8.20 2.87
CA ALA A 127 -13.14 -8.32 1.55
C ALA A 127 -12.10 -7.21 1.28
N LYS A 128 -12.16 -6.11 2.04
CA LYS A 128 -11.22 -4.98 2.00
C LYS A 128 -10.89 -4.56 3.44
N PRO A 129 -9.62 -4.33 3.80
CA PRO A 129 -8.42 -4.39 2.95
C PRO A 129 -8.08 -5.81 2.48
N LEU A 130 -7.43 -5.89 1.33
CA LEU A 130 -7.33 -7.12 0.53
C LEU A 130 -6.27 -8.11 1.06
N ASP A 131 -5.31 -7.64 1.85
CA ASP A 131 -4.17 -8.43 2.36
C ASP A 131 -4.67 -9.51 3.33
N ALA A 132 -5.32 -9.09 4.42
CA ALA A 132 -5.91 -9.99 5.41
C ALA A 132 -6.94 -10.95 4.79
N PHE A 133 -7.72 -10.46 3.82
CA PHE A 133 -8.69 -11.30 3.12
C PHE A 133 -8.04 -12.41 2.30
N ALA A 134 -7.01 -12.09 1.51
CA ALA A 134 -6.32 -13.10 0.70
C ALA A 134 -5.61 -14.16 1.57
N GLU A 135 -5.01 -13.75 2.69
CA GLU A 135 -4.40 -14.68 3.65
C GLU A 135 -5.45 -15.60 4.29
N ALA A 136 -6.60 -15.05 4.70
CA ALA A 136 -7.68 -15.86 5.23
C ALA A 136 -8.26 -16.83 4.19
N TRP A 137 -8.39 -16.37 2.94
CA TRP A 137 -8.87 -17.19 1.82
C TRP A 137 -7.93 -18.37 1.53
N GLU A 138 -6.63 -18.13 1.37
CA GLU A 138 -5.67 -19.21 1.10
C GLU A 138 -5.57 -20.20 2.27
N ARG A 139 -5.60 -19.72 3.51
CA ARG A 139 -5.67 -20.60 4.70
C ARG A 139 -6.93 -21.45 4.68
N PHE A 140 -8.10 -20.88 4.37
CA PHE A 140 -9.35 -21.63 4.27
C PHE A 140 -9.28 -22.71 3.17
N VAL A 141 -8.79 -22.36 1.98
CA VAL A 141 -8.64 -23.32 0.88
C VAL A 141 -7.70 -24.46 1.25
N ALA A 142 -6.58 -24.17 1.93
CA ALA A 142 -5.62 -25.18 2.39
C ALA A 142 -6.27 -26.15 3.40
N ARG A 143 -6.96 -25.62 4.42
CA ARG A 143 -7.66 -26.43 5.43
C ARG A 143 -8.79 -27.27 4.84
N ALA A 144 -9.54 -26.72 3.90
CA ALA A 144 -10.60 -27.45 3.21
C ALA A 144 -10.05 -28.60 2.36
N ARG A 145 -8.90 -28.41 1.69
CA ARG A 145 -8.19 -29.48 0.97
C ARG A 145 -7.64 -30.57 1.89
N ALA A 146 -7.21 -30.20 3.09
CA ALA A 146 -6.76 -31.13 4.12
C ALA A 146 -7.91 -31.88 4.82
N GLY A 147 -9.18 -31.54 4.52
CA GLY A 147 -10.35 -32.14 5.18
C GLY A 147 -10.59 -31.65 6.60
N GLU A 148 -9.89 -30.61 7.06
CA GLU A 148 -10.00 -30.06 8.41
C GLU A 148 -11.28 -29.23 8.60
N VAL A 149 -11.82 -28.68 7.51
CA VAL A 149 -13.07 -27.90 7.50
C VAL A 149 -13.89 -28.25 6.28
N ALA A 150 -15.21 -28.27 6.42
CA ALA A 150 -16.09 -28.41 5.27
C ALA A 150 -16.05 -27.13 4.40
N PRO A 151 -16.13 -27.25 3.07
CA PRO A 151 -16.02 -26.13 2.13
C PRO A 151 -17.30 -25.27 2.07
N LEU A 152 -17.70 -24.71 3.22
CA LEU A 152 -18.89 -23.89 3.41
C LEU A 152 -18.51 -22.41 3.47
N VAL A 153 -18.99 -21.61 2.52
CA VAL A 153 -18.68 -20.18 2.41
C VAL A 153 -19.98 -19.36 2.40
N ALA A 154 -20.05 -18.35 3.26
CA ALA A 154 -21.10 -17.34 3.20
C ALA A 154 -20.51 -15.99 2.78
N VAL A 155 -21.15 -15.31 1.83
CA VAL A 155 -20.78 -13.97 1.38
C VAL A 155 -21.92 -13.01 1.69
N ILE A 156 -21.65 -12.01 2.51
CA ILE A 156 -22.62 -10.98 2.90
C ILE A 156 -22.49 -9.80 1.95
N GLY A 157 -23.57 -9.48 1.21
CA GLY A 157 -23.69 -8.42 0.22
C GLY A 157 -23.71 -8.93 -1.21
N ALA A 158 -24.87 -8.84 -1.89
CA ALA A 158 -25.08 -9.28 -3.28
C ALA A 158 -24.94 -8.14 -4.31
N GLY A 159 -24.01 -7.22 -4.04
CA GLY A 159 -23.48 -6.29 -5.04
C GLY A 159 -22.48 -6.98 -5.98
N VAL A 160 -21.91 -6.22 -6.91
CA VAL A 160 -20.92 -6.73 -7.89
C VAL A 160 -19.77 -7.47 -7.20
N ALA A 161 -19.18 -6.88 -6.15
CA ALA A 161 -18.06 -7.48 -5.45
C ALA A 161 -18.41 -8.83 -4.80
N GLY A 162 -19.55 -8.92 -4.10
CA GLY A 162 -19.94 -10.18 -3.45
C GLY A 162 -20.31 -11.27 -4.45
N VAL A 163 -20.97 -10.92 -5.57
CA VAL A 163 -21.22 -11.88 -6.67
C VAL A 163 -19.91 -12.39 -7.28
N GLU A 164 -18.95 -11.50 -7.57
CA GLU A 164 -17.64 -11.91 -8.09
C GLU A 164 -16.91 -12.85 -7.11
N LEU A 165 -16.92 -12.53 -5.81
CA LEU A 165 -16.28 -13.35 -4.77
C LEU A 165 -16.97 -14.70 -4.59
N ALA A 166 -18.31 -14.75 -4.61
CA ALA A 166 -19.05 -16.01 -4.49
C ALA A 166 -18.78 -16.95 -5.67
N LEU A 167 -18.82 -16.43 -6.91
CA LEU A 167 -18.52 -17.21 -8.10
C LEU A 167 -17.04 -17.63 -8.16
N ALA A 168 -16.11 -16.76 -7.74
CA ALA A 168 -14.69 -17.07 -7.64
C ALA A 168 -14.41 -18.19 -6.61
N ALA A 169 -15.01 -18.08 -5.42
CA ALA A 169 -14.89 -19.08 -4.36
C ALA A 169 -15.44 -20.44 -4.80
N ARG A 170 -16.64 -20.45 -5.39
CA ARG A 170 -17.29 -21.65 -5.92
C ARG A 170 -16.42 -22.34 -6.96
N HIS A 171 -15.83 -21.56 -7.88
CA HIS A 171 -14.92 -22.06 -8.91
C HIS A 171 -13.63 -22.65 -8.33
N ARG A 172 -12.94 -21.91 -7.46
CA ARG A 172 -11.64 -22.31 -6.88
C ARG A 172 -11.74 -23.60 -6.08
N LEU A 173 -12.78 -23.74 -5.26
CA LEU A 173 -12.99 -24.93 -4.44
C LEU A 173 -13.38 -26.14 -5.29
N ALA A 174 -14.20 -25.96 -6.34
CA ALA A 174 -14.50 -27.03 -7.29
C ALA A 174 -13.25 -27.53 -8.02
N GLN A 175 -12.39 -26.59 -8.48
CA GLN A 175 -11.10 -26.92 -9.10
C GLN A 175 -10.12 -27.59 -8.14
N ALA A 176 -10.34 -27.46 -6.83
CA ALA A 176 -9.59 -28.18 -5.81
C ALA A 176 -10.12 -29.61 -5.55
N GLY A 177 -11.13 -30.08 -6.29
CA GLY A 177 -11.74 -31.40 -6.09
C GLY A 177 -12.74 -31.45 -4.93
N LEU A 178 -13.16 -30.29 -4.40
CA LEU A 178 -14.09 -30.19 -3.28
C LEU A 178 -15.54 -30.03 -3.79
N ALA A 179 -16.52 -30.34 -2.92
CA ALA A 179 -17.94 -30.08 -3.14
C ALA A 179 -18.40 -28.86 -2.32
N PRO A 180 -18.08 -27.62 -2.75
CA PRO A 180 -18.36 -26.43 -1.96
C PRO A 180 -19.84 -26.08 -1.92
N GLN A 181 -20.29 -25.56 -0.78
CA GLN A 181 -21.55 -24.83 -0.66
C GLN A 181 -21.24 -23.35 -0.46
N VAL A 182 -21.75 -22.52 -1.37
CA VAL A 182 -21.53 -21.07 -1.33
C VAL A 182 -22.89 -20.39 -1.27
N THR A 183 -23.09 -19.58 -0.24
CA THR A 183 -24.33 -18.82 -0.04
C THR A 183 -24.05 -17.33 -0.10
N LEU A 184 -24.73 -16.64 -1.02
CA LEU A 184 -24.72 -15.19 -1.16
C LEU A 184 -25.96 -14.61 -0.46
N ILE A 185 -25.73 -13.70 0.49
CA ILE A 185 -26.75 -13.17 1.38
C ILE A 185 -26.89 -11.67 1.16
N ASP A 186 -28.11 -11.16 1.02
CA ASP A 186 -28.38 -9.73 1.00
C ASP A 186 -29.63 -9.40 1.82
N ALA A 187 -29.57 -8.26 2.52
CA ALA A 187 -30.71 -7.75 3.27
C ALA A 187 -31.80 -7.21 2.34
N ALA A 188 -31.43 -6.69 1.16
CA ALA A 188 -32.37 -6.19 0.17
C ALA A 188 -33.04 -7.37 -0.59
N PRO A 189 -34.28 -7.20 -1.06
CA PRO A 189 -34.94 -8.19 -1.93
C PRO A 189 -34.28 -8.26 -3.31
N ASP A 190 -33.73 -7.15 -3.80
CA ASP A 190 -33.12 -7.02 -5.11
C ASP A 190 -31.59 -6.98 -5.05
N VAL A 191 -30.95 -7.80 -5.87
CA VAL A 191 -29.48 -7.87 -6.02
C VAL A 191 -29.00 -7.14 -7.27
N LEU A 192 -27.69 -6.82 -7.31
CA LEU A 192 -27.03 -6.19 -8.46
C LEU A 192 -27.78 -4.93 -8.96
N ARG A 193 -28.30 -4.11 -8.04
CA ARG A 193 -29.16 -2.95 -8.32
C ARG A 193 -28.51 -1.93 -9.29
N ASP A 194 -27.19 -1.79 -9.21
CA ASP A 194 -26.42 -0.85 -10.05
C ASP A 194 -25.87 -1.49 -11.34
N VAL A 195 -26.39 -2.65 -11.76
CA VAL A 195 -25.96 -3.38 -12.95
C VAL A 195 -27.09 -3.42 -13.98
N ARG A 196 -26.77 -3.11 -15.23
CA ARG A 196 -27.76 -3.10 -16.32
C ARG A 196 -28.33 -4.48 -16.62
N ARG A 197 -29.51 -4.49 -17.26
CA ARG A 197 -30.34 -5.69 -17.48
C ARG A 197 -29.55 -6.85 -18.10
N GLY A 198 -28.80 -6.61 -19.17
CA GLY A 198 -28.05 -7.65 -19.88
C GLY A 198 -26.98 -8.32 -19.03
N ALA A 199 -26.13 -7.53 -18.35
CA ALA A 199 -25.10 -8.05 -17.47
C ALA A 199 -25.69 -8.70 -16.21
N ARG A 200 -26.77 -8.12 -15.65
CA ARG A 200 -27.48 -8.69 -14.50
C ARG A 200 -28.05 -10.07 -14.82
N ALA A 201 -28.70 -10.23 -15.97
CA ALA A 201 -29.23 -11.53 -16.41
C ALA A 201 -28.11 -12.58 -16.54
N ALA A 202 -26.98 -12.23 -17.17
CA ALA A 202 -25.82 -13.11 -17.27
C ALA A 202 -25.27 -13.55 -15.90
N LEU A 203 -25.17 -12.62 -14.95
CA LEU A 203 -24.69 -12.92 -13.60
C LEU A 203 -25.67 -13.81 -12.81
N MET A 204 -26.98 -13.55 -12.92
CA MET A 204 -28.00 -14.40 -12.29
C MET A 204 -27.99 -15.83 -12.85
N ASP A 205 -27.85 -15.99 -14.17
CA ASP A 205 -27.70 -17.30 -14.80
C ASP A 205 -26.44 -18.01 -14.32
N GLN A 206 -25.34 -17.29 -14.07
CA GLN A 206 -24.11 -17.88 -13.51
C GLN A 206 -24.24 -18.26 -12.04
N ILE A 207 -24.91 -17.46 -11.22
CA ILE A 207 -25.22 -17.80 -9.82
C ILE A 207 -25.99 -19.12 -9.78
N ALA A 208 -27.07 -19.22 -10.56
CA ALA A 208 -27.89 -20.43 -10.65
C ALA A 208 -27.11 -21.62 -11.24
N GLY A 209 -26.43 -21.41 -12.37
CA GLY A 209 -25.71 -22.46 -13.09
C GLY A 209 -24.51 -23.04 -12.34
N GLN A 210 -23.91 -22.28 -11.41
CA GLN A 210 -22.83 -22.77 -10.54
C GLN A 210 -23.35 -23.29 -9.19
N GLY A 211 -24.66 -23.25 -8.95
CA GLY A 211 -25.28 -23.70 -7.69
C GLY A 211 -24.91 -22.83 -6.49
N VAL A 212 -24.66 -21.53 -6.70
CA VAL A 212 -24.51 -20.56 -5.61
C VAL A 212 -25.90 -20.26 -5.06
N GLN A 213 -26.11 -20.50 -3.77
CA GLN A 213 -27.40 -20.25 -3.12
C GLN A 213 -27.57 -18.75 -2.89
N LEU A 214 -28.66 -18.19 -3.37
CA LEU A 214 -28.97 -16.77 -3.18
C LEU A 214 -30.06 -16.60 -2.12
N ARG A 215 -29.78 -15.82 -1.08
CA ARG A 215 -30.73 -15.48 0.00
C ARG A 215 -30.89 -13.96 0.06
N THR A 216 -32.00 -13.45 -0.49
CA THR A 216 -32.36 -12.03 -0.48
C THR A 216 -33.44 -11.75 0.56
N GLY A 217 -33.65 -10.48 0.91
CA GLY A 217 -34.56 -10.12 2.00
C GLY A 217 -34.14 -10.75 3.34
N ALA A 218 -32.85 -11.05 3.49
CA ALA A 218 -32.30 -11.86 4.56
C ALA A 218 -31.30 -11.03 5.39
N PRO A 219 -31.77 -10.07 6.19
CA PRO A 219 -30.88 -9.29 7.05
C PRO A 219 -30.19 -10.19 8.07
N VAL A 220 -28.88 -9.98 8.24
CA VAL A 220 -28.06 -10.73 9.19
C VAL A 220 -28.23 -10.13 10.59
N ALA A 221 -28.49 -10.98 11.59
CA ALA A 221 -28.59 -10.59 12.99
C ALA A 221 -27.23 -10.63 13.70
N ARG A 222 -26.47 -11.71 13.52
CA ARG A 222 -25.14 -11.92 14.09
C ARG A 222 -24.36 -12.97 13.31
N ILE A 223 -23.06 -13.03 13.53
CA ILE A 223 -22.19 -14.09 13.01
C ILE A 223 -21.67 -14.90 14.20
N ALA A 224 -21.75 -16.22 14.08
CA ALA A 224 -21.35 -17.18 15.09
C ALA A 224 -20.20 -18.05 14.57
N ALA A 225 -19.66 -18.93 15.41
CA ALA A 225 -18.60 -19.85 14.99
C ALA A 225 -19.09 -20.85 13.92
N GLU A 226 -20.36 -21.23 13.99
CA GLU A 226 -21.03 -22.19 13.11
C GLU A 226 -21.58 -21.58 11.81
N GLY A 227 -21.68 -20.25 11.71
CA GLY A 227 -22.15 -19.57 10.50
C GLY A 227 -22.87 -18.24 10.73
N VAL A 228 -23.75 -17.90 9.78
CA VAL A 228 -24.45 -16.60 9.74
C VAL A 228 -25.88 -16.77 10.24
N VAL A 229 -26.26 -16.05 11.29
CA VAL A 229 -27.61 -16.07 11.86
C VAL A 229 -28.42 -14.91 11.27
N LEU A 230 -29.53 -15.22 10.63
CA LEU A 230 -30.46 -14.25 10.04
C LEU A 230 -31.44 -13.71 11.10
N GLN A 231 -31.99 -12.52 10.88
CA GLN A 231 -33.02 -11.97 11.78
C GLN A 231 -34.30 -12.80 11.83
N ALA A 232 -34.58 -13.58 10.79
CA ALA A 232 -35.71 -14.51 10.77
C ALA A 232 -35.49 -15.75 11.67
N GLY A 233 -34.30 -15.93 12.25
CA GLY A 233 -33.95 -17.06 13.12
C GLY A 233 -33.18 -18.18 12.42
N ASP A 234 -33.25 -18.27 11.09
CA ASP A 234 -32.49 -19.24 10.30
C ASP A 234 -30.97 -19.04 10.45
N THR A 235 -30.22 -20.14 10.49
CA THR A 235 -28.75 -20.12 10.45
C THR A 235 -28.26 -20.70 9.14
N ILE A 236 -27.36 -19.97 8.47
CA ILE A 236 -26.65 -20.40 7.26
C ILE A 236 -25.28 -20.94 7.69
N PRO A 237 -25.02 -22.26 7.59
CA PRO A 237 -23.74 -22.84 7.97
C PRO A 237 -22.59 -22.29 7.12
N ALA A 238 -21.49 -21.89 7.78
CA ALA A 238 -20.31 -21.41 7.07
C ALA A 238 -19.05 -21.58 7.94
N HIS A 239 -17.96 -22.01 7.31
CA HIS A 239 -16.62 -22.03 7.92
C HIS A 239 -15.72 -20.88 7.43
N LEU A 240 -16.18 -20.15 6.41
CA LEU A 240 -15.65 -18.85 6.03
C LEU A 240 -16.80 -17.89 5.74
N VAL A 241 -16.85 -16.79 6.48
CA VAL A 241 -17.81 -15.70 6.26
C VAL A 241 -17.06 -14.50 5.68
N ILE A 242 -17.50 -14.02 4.53
CA ILE A 242 -16.88 -12.92 3.79
C ILE A 242 -17.81 -11.70 3.81
N GLY A 243 -17.34 -10.58 4.35
CA GLY A 243 -18.03 -9.30 4.28
C GLY A 243 -17.73 -8.56 2.99
N ALA A 244 -18.71 -8.44 2.10
CA ALA A 244 -18.63 -7.67 0.85
C ALA A 244 -19.75 -6.61 0.74
N ALA A 245 -20.50 -6.39 1.81
CA ALA A 245 -21.63 -5.47 1.87
C ALA A 245 -21.16 -4.05 2.23
N GLY A 246 -21.48 -3.11 1.34
CA GLY A 246 -21.28 -1.69 1.57
C GLY A 246 -19.81 -1.24 1.47
N ALA A 247 -19.60 -0.09 0.83
CA ALA A 247 -18.34 0.62 0.91
C ALA A 247 -18.36 1.48 2.18
N ARG A 248 -17.46 1.23 3.14
CA ARG A 248 -17.36 2.04 4.36
C ARG A 248 -16.08 2.89 4.37
N PRO A 249 -16.14 4.10 4.92
CA PRO A 249 -14.96 4.95 5.11
C PRO A 249 -14.02 4.36 6.16
N GLN A 250 -12.78 4.83 6.17
CA GLN A 250 -11.84 4.53 7.26
C GLN A 250 -12.21 5.36 8.48
N GLY A 251 -12.49 4.72 9.63
CA GLY A 251 -13.05 5.38 10.81
C GLY A 251 -12.22 6.54 11.37
N TRP A 252 -10.89 6.49 11.21
CA TRP A 252 -10.01 7.56 11.71
C TRP A 252 -10.23 8.91 11.02
N LEU A 253 -10.86 8.94 9.83
CA LEU A 253 -11.21 10.19 9.14
C LEU A 253 -12.14 11.07 9.99
N ALA A 254 -13.00 10.46 10.82
CA ALA A 254 -13.94 11.18 11.68
C ALA A 254 -13.23 12.10 12.70
N ALA A 255 -12.00 11.77 13.10
CA ALA A 255 -11.22 12.55 14.07
C ALA A 255 -10.38 13.67 13.43
N THR A 256 -10.36 13.80 12.10
CA THR A 256 -9.50 14.77 11.40
C THR A 256 -10.07 16.20 11.38
N GLY A 257 -11.36 16.35 11.66
CA GLY A 257 -12.08 17.62 11.52
C GLY A 257 -12.17 18.13 10.07
N LEU A 258 -11.96 17.26 9.08
CA LEU A 258 -12.32 17.51 7.68
C LEU A 258 -13.83 17.38 7.51
N ASP A 259 -14.40 18.09 6.54
CA ASP A 259 -15.79 17.88 6.12
C ASP A 259 -15.93 16.51 5.46
N LEU A 260 -16.91 15.73 5.93
CA LEU A 260 -17.14 14.36 5.48
C LEU A 260 -18.60 14.17 5.04
N THR A 261 -18.82 13.62 3.85
CA THR A 261 -20.12 13.11 3.42
C THR A 261 -20.15 11.60 3.60
N ASP A 262 -21.03 11.09 4.46
CA ASP A 262 -21.12 9.67 4.83
C ASP A 262 -19.77 9.10 5.33
N GLY A 263 -18.98 9.95 6.01
CA GLY A 263 -17.64 9.65 6.52
C GLY A 263 -16.52 9.65 5.46
N PHE A 264 -16.82 9.96 4.20
CA PHE A 264 -15.82 10.16 3.14
C PHE A 264 -15.40 11.61 3.03
N VAL A 265 -14.12 11.88 2.76
CA VAL A 265 -13.59 13.26 2.66
C VAL A 265 -14.27 14.00 1.52
N THR A 266 -14.97 15.08 1.85
CA THR A 266 -15.63 15.94 0.86
C THR A 266 -14.58 16.78 0.14
N VAL A 267 -14.53 16.65 -1.19
CA VAL A 267 -13.57 17.37 -2.04
C VAL A 267 -14.26 18.23 -3.10
N ASP A 268 -13.60 19.34 -3.43
CA ASP A 268 -13.98 20.24 -4.50
C ASP A 268 -13.64 19.69 -5.89
N ARG A 269 -13.95 20.47 -6.94
CA ARG A 269 -13.64 20.09 -8.32
C ARG A 269 -12.15 19.97 -8.63
N PHE A 270 -11.26 20.39 -7.74
CA PHE A 270 -9.81 20.30 -7.88
C PHE A 270 -9.22 19.15 -7.05
N LEU A 271 -10.07 18.30 -6.44
CA LEU A 271 -9.71 17.17 -5.59
C LEU A 271 -9.13 17.59 -4.22
N ARG A 272 -9.34 18.85 -3.82
CA ARG A 272 -8.94 19.37 -2.50
C ARG A 272 -10.07 19.19 -1.52
N SER A 273 -9.76 18.94 -0.26
CA SER A 273 -10.72 19.07 0.83
C SER A 273 -11.39 20.44 0.78
N VAL A 274 -12.70 20.47 0.96
CA VAL A 274 -13.46 21.73 1.07
C VAL A 274 -13.16 22.49 2.37
N THR A 275 -12.55 21.81 3.35
CA THR A 275 -12.17 22.38 4.66
C THR A 275 -10.75 22.92 4.67
N ASP A 276 -9.81 22.21 4.04
CA ASP A 276 -8.39 22.56 4.06
C ASP A 276 -7.78 22.39 2.66
N PRO A 277 -7.45 23.48 1.94
CA PRO A 277 -6.93 23.39 0.59
C PRO A 277 -5.51 22.81 0.48
N ALA A 278 -4.82 22.61 1.61
CA ALA A 278 -3.53 21.90 1.65
C ALA A 278 -3.70 20.37 1.64
N ILE A 279 -4.92 19.87 1.84
CA ILE A 279 -5.23 18.43 1.88
C ILE A 279 -6.05 18.06 0.64
N PHE A 280 -5.62 17.01 -0.05
CA PHE A 280 -6.32 16.41 -1.18
C PHE A 280 -6.89 15.04 -0.77
N ALA A 281 -7.93 14.59 -1.46
CA ALA A 281 -8.39 13.21 -1.34
C ALA A 281 -8.86 12.68 -2.69
N VAL A 282 -8.54 11.42 -2.97
CA VAL A 282 -8.85 10.74 -4.22
C VAL A 282 -9.24 9.29 -3.97
N GLY A 283 -9.70 8.61 -5.01
CA GLY A 283 -10.18 7.25 -4.93
C GLY A 283 -11.44 7.13 -4.08
N ASP A 284 -11.65 5.93 -3.52
CA ASP A 284 -12.91 5.61 -2.85
C ASP A 284 -13.08 6.34 -1.51
N CYS A 285 -11.99 6.87 -0.91
CA CYS A 285 -12.09 7.65 0.32
C CYS A 285 -12.61 9.08 0.11
N ALA A 286 -12.75 9.55 -1.14
CA ALA A 286 -13.20 10.90 -1.46
C ALA A 286 -14.67 10.96 -1.91
N HIS A 287 -15.37 12.03 -1.56
CA HIS A 287 -16.70 12.39 -2.05
C HIS A 287 -16.59 13.68 -2.89
N LEU A 288 -16.92 13.61 -4.18
CA LEU A 288 -16.87 14.76 -5.09
C LEU A 288 -18.14 15.61 -4.94
N SER A 289 -18.07 16.74 -4.24
CA SER A 289 -19.24 17.57 -3.94
C SER A 289 -19.94 18.13 -5.19
N HIS A 290 -19.17 18.45 -6.24
CA HIS A 290 -19.70 19.03 -7.49
C HIS A 290 -20.28 17.99 -8.45
N ALA A 291 -19.91 16.72 -8.28
CA ALA A 291 -20.31 15.65 -9.19
C ALA A 291 -20.19 14.29 -8.48
N PRO A 292 -21.10 13.94 -7.56
CA PRO A 292 -21.05 12.70 -6.81
C PRO A 292 -20.93 11.47 -7.72
N ARG A 293 -20.07 10.51 -7.35
CA ARG A 293 -19.84 9.27 -8.10
C ARG A 293 -19.81 8.07 -7.16
N PRO A 294 -20.24 6.88 -7.64
CA PRO A 294 -20.10 5.66 -6.88
C PRO A 294 -18.62 5.34 -6.63
N LYS A 295 -18.34 4.62 -5.55
CA LYS A 295 -17.00 4.19 -5.18
C LYS A 295 -16.52 3.12 -6.16
N ALA A 296 -15.51 3.44 -6.96
CA ALA A 296 -14.95 2.54 -7.96
C ALA A 296 -13.53 2.95 -8.37
N GLY A 297 -12.63 1.95 -8.45
CA GLY A 297 -11.22 2.17 -8.79
C GLY A 297 -10.97 2.83 -10.16
N VAL A 298 -11.92 2.75 -11.10
CA VAL A 298 -11.81 3.45 -12.40
C VAL A 298 -11.78 4.96 -12.23
N TYR A 299 -12.51 5.53 -11.26
CA TYR A 299 -12.44 6.95 -10.97
C TYR A 299 -11.10 7.32 -10.34
N ALA A 300 -10.58 6.50 -9.42
CA ALA A 300 -9.26 6.69 -8.80
C ALA A 300 -8.16 6.79 -9.87
N VAL A 301 -8.12 5.82 -10.80
CA VAL A 301 -7.15 5.80 -11.92
C VAL A 301 -7.23 7.07 -12.77
N ARG A 302 -8.44 7.62 -12.96
CA ARG A 302 -8.67 8.83 -13.76
C ARG A 302 -8.43 10.12 -12.99
N GLN A 303 -8.47 10.10 -11.67
CA GLN A 303 -8.11 11.25 -10.83
C GLN A 303 -6.59 11.49 -10.86
N ALA A 304 -5.77 10.45 -11.04
CA ALA A 304 -4.32 10.54 -10.90
C ALA A 304 -3.64 11.65 -11.73
N PRO A 305 -3.93 11.84 -13.04
CA PRO A 305 -3.29 12.91 -13.82
C PRO A 305 -3.68 14.32 -13.34
N VAL A 306 -4.94 14.50 -12.90
CA VAL A 306 -5.43 15.79 -12.40
C VAL A 306 -4.88 16.05 -11.00
N LEU A 307 -4.84 15.03 -10.14
CA LEU A 307 -4.20 15.11 -8.83
C LEU A 307 -2.72 15.50 -8.98
N LEU A 308 -1.97 14.84 -9.86
CA LEU A 308 -0.57 15.17 -10.11
C LEU A 308 -0.40 16.64 -10.53
N ALA A 309 -1.19 17.10 -11.50
CA ALA A 309 -1.14 18.49 -11.96
C ALA A 309 -1.47 19.48 -10.83
N ASN A 310 -2.48 19.18 -10.00
CA ASN A 310 -2.91 20.05 -8.93
C ASN A 310 -1.96 20.06 -7.72
N LEU A 311 -1.34 18.92 -7.39
CA LEU A 311 -0.28 18.84 -6.38
C LEU A 311 0.95 19.66 -6.82
N ARG A 312 1.34 19.55 -8.09
CA ARG A 312 2.42 20.37 -8.66
C ARG A 312 2.08 21.85 -8.61
N ALA A 313 0.88 22.23 -9.05
CA ALA A 313 0.41 23.61 -9.01
C ALA A 313 0.40 24.16 -7.57
N ALA A 314 -0.12 23.38 -6.60
CA ALA A 314 -0.12 23.79 -5.19
C ALA A 314 1.30 23.96 -4.63
N ALA A 315 2.24 23.10 -5.02
CA ALA A 315 3.63 23.18 -4.58
C ALA A 315 4.41 24.36 -5.18
N THR A 316 4.05 24.79 -6.40
CA THR A 316 4.77 25.85 -7.14
C THR A 316 4.03 27.18 -7.25
N GLY A 317 2.85 27.31 -6.63
CA GLY A 317 2.00 28.51 -6.74
C GLY A 317 1.27 28.64 -8.09
N GLY A 318 1.16 27.55 -8.85
CA GLY A 318 0.39 27.48 -10.09
C GLY A 318 -1.13 27.44 -9.88
N ARG A 319 -1.88 27.54 -10.97
CA ARG A 319 -3.35 27.45 -10.96
C ARG A 319 -3.82 25.99 -11.07
N PRO A 320 -4.76 25.53 -10.23
CA PRO A 320 -5.26 24.15 -10.31
C PRO A 320 -6.21 23.96 -11.50
N GLY A 321 -6.19 22.77 -12.09
CA GLY A 321 -7.09 22.33 -13.15
C GLY A 321 -8.27 21.51 -12.61
N PRO A 322 -9.50 21.71 -13.12
CA PRO A 322 -10.67 20.98 -12.63
C PRO A 322 -10.65 19.51 -13.07
N TYR A 323 -11.16 18.63 -12.20
CA TYR A 323 -11.48 17.24 -12.48
C TYR A 323 -12.93 17.11 -12.93
N HIS A 324 -13.11 16.59 -14.13
CA HIS A 324 -14.41 16.27 -14.71
C HIS A 324 -14.61 14.75 -14.74
N PRO A 325 -15.29 14.16 -13.73
CA PRO A 325 -15.52 12.73 -13.72
C PRO A 325 -16.46 12.33 -14.84
N GLN A 326 -16.10 11.26 -15.56
CA GLN A 326 -17.01 10.59 -16.48
C GLN A 326 -18.33 10.24 -15.78
N LYS A 327 -19.45 10.30 -16.51
CA LYS A 327 -20.76 9.94 -15.96
C LYS A 327 -20.90 8.44 -15.72
N ASP A 328 -20.29 7.64 -16.59
CA ASP A 328 -20.42 6.18 -16.59
C ASP A 328 -19.17 5.52 -17.19
N TYR A 329 -19.00 4.23 -16.97
CA TYR A 329 -17.84 3.45 -17.39
C TYR A 329 -18.21 1.99 -17.68
N LEU A 330 -17.36 1.32 -18.47
CA LEU A 330 -17.47 -0.11 -18.71
C LEU A 330 -17.04 -0.87 -17.45
N LYS A 331 -17.91 -1.73 -16.92
CA LYS A 331 -17.55 -2.73 -15.91
C LYS A 331 -17.38 -4.08 -16.60
N LEU A 332 -16.28 -4.77 -16.31
CA LEU A 332 -16.07 -6.16 -16.71
C LEU A 332 -16.11 -6.99 -15.43
N ILE A 333 -17.18 -7.74 -15.25
CA ILE A 333 -17.51 -8.43 -14.00
C ILE A 333 -17.20 -9.92 -14.17
N SER A 334 -16.29 -10.44 -13.36
CA SER A 334 -15.80 -11.81 -13.42
C SER A 334 -16.83 -12.81 -12.91
N MET A 335 -16.86 -14.01 -13.49
CA MET A 335 -17.84 -15.04 -13.17
C MET A 335 -17.17 -16.34 -12.69
N GLY A 336 -16.01 -16.23 -12.04
CA GLY A 336 -15.23 -17.37 -11.57
C GLY A 336 -14.39 -18.01 -12.67
N GLY A 337 -14.96 -18.88 -13.50
CA GLY A 337 -14.23 -19.76 -14.43
C GLY A 337 -13.71 -19.11 -15.72
N LYS A 338 -12.92 -18.03 -15.61
CA LYS A 338 -12.39 -17.26 -16.77
C LYS A 338 -13.47 -16.83 -17.77
N ARG A 339 -14.66 -16.52 -17.26
CA ARG A 339 -15.76 -15.85 -17.98
C ARG A 339 -16.05 -14.53 -17.29
N ALA A 340 -16.53 -13.55 -18.07
CA ALA A 340 -16.96 -12.27 -17.54
C ALA A 340 -18.19 -11.75 -18.29
N ALA A 341 -18.94 -10.85 -17.66
CA ALA A 341 -20.00 -10.07 -18.26
C ALA A 341 -19.56 -8.61 -18.38
N ALA A 342 -19.97 -7.93 -19.45
CA ALA A 342 -19.71 -6.51 -19.67
C ALA A 342 -20.98 -5.69 -19.34
N ASP A 343 -20.87 -4.75 -18.41
CA ASP A 343 -21.91 -3.78 -18.07
C ASP A 343 -21.55 -2.41 -18.65
N ARG A 344 -22.26 -2.02 -19.71
CA ARG A 344 -22.15 -0.72 -20.38
C ARG A 344 -23.40 -0.38 -21.18
N LEU A 345 -24.02 -1.41 -21.79
CA LEU A 345 -25.26 -1.35 -22.55
C LEU A 345 -26.27 -2.32 -21.90
N ASP A 346 -27.55 -2.21 -22.25
CA ASP A 346 -28.57 -3.17 -21.80
C ASP A 346 -28.48 -4.54 -22.50
N ALA A 347 -27.67 -4.63 -23.56
CA ALA A 347 -27.39 -5.89 -24.24
C ALA A 347 -26.62 -6.88 -23.36
N ARG A 348 -26.95 -8.17 -23.48
CA ARG A 348 -26.22 -9.25 -22.81
C ARG A 348 -24.90 -9.51 -23.55
N ILE A 349 -23.79 -9.05 -22.98
CA ILE A 349 -22.44 -9.24 -23.51
C ILE A 349 -21.64 -10.02 -22.47
N GLU A 350 -21.33 -11.27 -22.75
CA GLU A 350 -20.58 -12.13 -21.84
C GLU A 350 -19.74 -13.18 -22.57
N GLY A 351 -18.81 -13.82 -21.85
CA GLY A 351 -18.07 -14.98 -22.33
C GLY A 351 -16.60 -14.99 -21.94
N GLY A 352 -15.87 -16.00 -22.40
CA GLY A 352 -14.43 -16.11 -22.15
C GLY A 352 -13.60 -15.03 -22.87
N TRP A 353 -14.08 -14.50 -23.99
CA TRP A 353 -13.43 -13.37 -24.66
C TRP A 353 -13.54 -12.07 -23.86
N VAL A 354 -14.66 -11.85 -23.15
CA VAL A 354 -14.85 -10.69 -22.24
C VAL A 354 -13.89 -10.79 -21.07
N TRP A 355 -13.68 -12.00 -20.52
CA TRP A 355 -12.68 -12.22 -19.48
C TRP A 355 -11.26 -11.97 -19.97
N ARG A 356 -10.89 -12.46 -21.16
CA ARG A 356 -9.58 -12.17 -21.75
C ARG A 356 -9.36 -10.67 -21.98
N TRP A 357 -10.41 -9.94 -22.34
CA TRP A 357 -10.36 -8.49 -22.45
C TRP A 357 -10.10 -7.82 -21.09
N LYS A 358 -10.81 -8.23 -20.04
CA LYS A 358 -10.56 -7.78 -18.67
C LYS A 358 -9.14 -8.07 -18.22
N ASP A 359 -8.71 -9.33 -18.35
CA ASP A 359 -7.36 -9.79 -17.98
C ASP A 359 -6.28 -8.98 -18.72
N HIS A 360 -6.49 -8.69 -20.01
CA HIS A 360 -5.59 -7.83 -20.78
C HIS A 360 -5.50 -6.42 -20.19
N ILE A 361 -6.63 -5.78 -19.86
CA ILE A 361 -6.66 -4.43 -19.27
C ILE A 361 -5.94 -4.41 -17.92
N ASP A 362 -6.27 -5.36 -17.05
CA ASP A 362 -5.76 -5.45 -15.69
C ASP A 362 -4.25 -5.71 -15.70
N ARG A 363 -3.78 -6.70 -16.48
CA ARG A 363 -2.35 -6.97 -16.64
C ARG A 363 -1.61 -5.81 -17.32
N LYS A 364 -2.26 -5.10 -18.25
CA LYS A 364 -1.67 -3.89 -18.88
C LYS A 364 -1.48 -2.77 -17.86
N PHE A 365 -2.39 -2.64 -16.89
CA PHE A 365 -2.22 -1.72 -15.78
C PHE A 365 -1.04 -2.14 -14.91
N MET A 366 -1.00 -3.39 -14.44
CA MET A 366 0.06 -3.89 -13.56
C MET A 366 1.47 -3.85 -14.18
N ARG A 367 1.59 -4.09 -15.49
CA ARG A 367 2.87 -3.96 -16.22
C ARG A 367 3.52 -2.58 -16.07
N ARG A 368 2.74 -1.52 -15.80
CA ARG A 368 3.28 -0.16 -15.58
C ARG A 368 4.09 -0.02 -14.29
N PHE A 369 3.87 -0.93 -13.34
CA PHE A 369 4.51 -0.93 -12.02
C PHE A 369 5.56 -2.04 -11.88
N HIS A 370 5.43 -3.14 -12.63
CA HIS A 370 6.48 -4.16 -12.71
C HIS A 370 7.67 -3.72 -13.57
N HIS A 371 7.41 -2.87 -14.58
CA HIS A 371 8.43 -2.29 -15.43
C HIS A 371 8.35 -0.77 -15.32
N LEU A 372 9.01 -0.26 -14.28
CA LEU A 372 9.18 1.18 -14.12
C LEU A 372 10.09 1.69 -15.25
N PRO A 373 9.80 2.86 -15.84
CA PRO A 373 10.69 3.42 -16.85
C PRO A 373 12.08 3.59 -16.26
N PRO A 374 13.16 3.24 -16.99
CA PRO A 374 14.51 3.47 -16.51
C PRO A 374 14.67 4.95 -16.18
N MET A 375 15.21 5.25 -15.00
CA MET A 375 15.63 6.60 -14.64
C MET A 375 16.72 7.07 -15.61
N GLY A 376 16.91 8.40 -15.70
CA GLY A 376 17.89 9.02 -16.60
C GLY A 376 19.23 8.27 -16.65
N GLN A 377 19.85 8.27 -17.84
CA GLN A 377 21.00 7.41 -18.18
C GLN A 377 22.02 7.33 -17.03
N PRO A 378 22.56 6.13 -16.72
CA PRO A 378 23.68 6.01 -15.79
C PRO A 378 24.77 7.01 -16.21
N PRO A 379 25.49 7.61 -15.25
CA PRO A 379 26.48 8.64 -15.55
C PRO A 379 27.42 8.11 -16.65
N ARG A 380 27.35 8.74 -17.82
CA ARG A 380 28.26 8.42 -18.92
C ARG A 380 29.67 8.73 -18.42
N ILE A 381 30.55 7.73 -18.44
CA ILE A 381 31.97 7.92 -18.13
C ILE A 381 32.48 9.04 -19.05
N PRO A 382 32.93 10.18 -18.50
CA PRO A 382 33.37 11.30 -19.31
C PRO A 382 34.56 10.90 -20.20
N ARG A 383 34.67 11.50 -21.39
CA ARG A 383 35.90 11.40 -22.19
C ARG A 383 37.05 12.03 -21.40
N GLY A 384 38.16 11.31 -21.26
CA GLY A 384 39.29 11.72 -20.42
C GLY A 384 39.19 11.30 -18.95
N ALA A 385 38.29 10.37 -18.60
CA ALA A 385 38.28 9.76 -17.27
C ALA A 385 39.62 9.07 -16.95
N ALA A 386 40.00 9.09 -15.68
CA ALA A 386 41.21 8.44 -15.20
C ALA A 386 41.18 6.93 -15.48
N LEU A 387 42.38 6.33 -15.63
CA LEU A 387 42.54 4.88 -15.73
C LEU A 387 41.87 4.19 -14.52
N GLY A 388 41.15 3.08 -14.76
CA GLY A 388 40.44 2.34 -13.71
C GLY A 388 39.02 2.83 -13.38
N VAL A 389 38.59 4.00 -13.86
CA VAL A 389 37.20 4.48 -13.67
C VAL A 389 36.18 3.53 -14.32
N ALA A 390 36.50 2.97 -15.48
CA ALA A 390 35.64 2.01 -16.16
C ALA A 390 35.50 0.69 -15.37
N ASP A 391 36.55 0.25 -14.69
CA ASP A 391 36.57 -0.98 -13.90
C ASP A 391 35.74 -0.83 -12.61
N LEU A 392 35.80 0.36 -11.98
CA LEU A 392 35.01 0.71 -10.80
C LEU A 392 33.52 0.99 -11.09
N VAL A 393 33.19 1.49 -12.29
CA VAL A 393 31.81 1.83 -12.69
C VAL A 393 31.13 0.66 -13.42
N GLY A 394 31.89 -0.23 -14.06
CA GLY A 394 31.38 -1.33 -14.88
C GLY A 394 30.94 -2.58 -14.10
N GLY A 395 31.41 -2.75 -12.86
CA GLY A 395 31.11 -3.92 -12.02
C GLY A 395 30.20 -3.58 -10.84
N GLN A 396 28.88 -3.60 -11.07
CA GLN A 396 27.82 -3.30 -10.08
C GLN A 396 27.79 -1.84 -9.56
N PRO A 397 26.59 -1.27 -9.32
CA PRO A 397 26.49 -0.02 -8.59
C PRO A 397 27.08 -0.20 -7.19
N PRO A 398 27.94 0.71 -6.71
CA PRO A 398 28.52 0.60 -5.38
C PRO A 398 27.40 0.52 -4.34
N CYS A 399 27.43 -0.51 -3.50
CA CYS A 399 26.44 -0.68 -2.45
C CYS A 399 26.59 0.48 -1.44
N SER A 400 25.53 1.27 -1.29
CA SER A 400 25.51 2.47 -0.43
C SER A 400 25.54 2.19 1.08
N GLY A 401 25.54 0.91 1.49
CA GLY A 401 25.63 0.47 2.89
C GLY A 401 27.07 0.18 3.33
N CYS A 402 27.31 -0.98 3.93
CA CYS A 402 28.62 -1.37 4.45
C CYS A 402 29.75 -1.38 3.39
N ALA A 403 29.42 -1.61 2.12
CA ALA A 403 30.37 -1.60 1.00
C ALA A 403 30.75 -0.19 0.51
N ALA A 404 30.21 0.87 1.12
CA ALA A 404 30.73 2.23 0.95
C ALA A 404 32.00 2.47 1.81
N LYS A 405 32.37 1.53 2.69
CA LYS A 405 33.63 1.53 3.43
C LYS A 405 34.75 0.97 2.53
N PRO A 406 36.00 1.47 2.64
CA PRO A 406 37.16 0.81 2.06
C PRO A 406 37.23 -0.65 2.53
N GLY A 407 37.63 -1.57 1.65
CA GLY A 407 37.87 -2.97 2.02
C GLY A 407 38.93 -3.08 3.11
N ALA A 408 38.87 -4.12 3.95
CA ALA A 408 39.76 -4.30 5.09
C ALA A 408 41.25 -4.21 4.70
N ASP A 409 41.65 -4.80 3.58
CA ASP A 409 43.03 -4.77 3.09
C ASP A 409 43.45 -3.36 2.64
N ALA A 410 42.58 -2.63 1.94
CA ALA A 410 42.85 -1.26 1.53
C ALA A 410 42.98 -0.32 2.73
N LEU A 411 42.14 -0.53 3.76
CA LEU A 411 42.25 0.20 5.02
C LEU A 411 43.53 -0.17 5.78
N ALA A 412 43.84 -1.47 5.91
CA ALA A 412 45.06 -1.93 6.57
C ALA A 412 46.32 -1.38 5.89
N GLN A 413 46.35 -1.36 4.55
CA GLN A 413 47.44 -0.78 3.78
C GLN A 413 47.55 0.73 4.01
N ALA A 414 46.43 1.46 4.02
CA ALA A 414 46.44 2.90 4.28
C ALA A 414 46.85 3.26 5.72
N LEU A 415 46.58 2.37 6.69
CA LEU A 415 46.94 2.56 8.09
C LEU A 415 48.33 2.02 8.45
N ALA A 416 48.98 1.24 7.56
CA ALA A 416 50.27 0.59 7.83
C ALA A 416 51.39 1.57 8.17
N ASP A 417 51.33 2.79 7.62
CA ASP A 417 52.33 3.83 7.82
C ASP A 417 52.07 4.69 9.07
N LEU A 418 50.94 4.51 9.76
CA LEU A 418 50.63 5.24 10.99
C LEU A 418 51.33 4.58 12.18
N ALA A 419 52.02 5.40 12.98
CA ALA A 419 52.62 4.94 14.22
C ALA A 419 51.52 4.36 15.16
N PRO A 420 51.75 3.20 15.79
CA PRO A 420 50.79 2.63 16.73
C PRO A 420 50.54 3.62 17.88
N PRO A 421 49.31 3.66 18.44
CA PRO A 421 48.98 4.60 19.50
C PRO A 421 49.89 4.39 20.72
N ALA A 422 50.67 5.42 21.07
CA ALA A 422 51.62 5.39 22.18
C ALA A 422 51.00 5.71 23.56
N ARG A 423 49.67 5.71 23.65
CA ARG A 423 48.92 6.11 24.83
C ARG A 423 48.70 4.90 25.76
N PRO A 424 49.11 4.96 27.04
CA PRO A 424 49.04 3.81 27.96
C PRO A 424 47.60 3.42 28.34
N ASP A 425 46.64 4.33 28.16
CA ASP A 425 45.23 4.08 28.43
C ASP A 425 44.50 3.39 27.27
N VAL A 426 45.17 3.17 26.12
CA VAL A 426 44.59 2.41 25.00
C VAL A 426 44.87 0.92 25.21
N LEU A 427 43.87 0.18 25.69
CA LEU A 427 44.02 -1.25 26.04
C LEU A 427 44.07 -2.17 24.80
N ARG A 428 43.52 -1.72 23.66
CA ARG A 428 43.64 -2.37 22.35
C ARG A 428 43.62 -1.32 21.24
N GLY A 429 44.68 -1.27 20.42
CA GLY A 429 44.78 -0.47 19.19
C GLY A 429 44.48 -1.28 17.91
N ALA A 430 44.10 -0.57 16.85
CA ALA A 430 43.73 -0.96 15.47
C ALA A 430 43.58 -2.48 15.16
N GLY A 431 42.35 -2.89 14.79
CA GLY A 431 42.08 -4.20 14.16
C GLY A 431 40.85 -4.97 14.67
N ASN A 432 40.04 -4.42 15.57
CA ASN A 432 38.77 -5.01 16.03
C ASN A 432 37.64 -3.97 15.96
N ASP A 433 36.39 -4.43 16.04
CA ASP A 433 35.16 -3.65 15.78
C ASP A 433 34.97 -2.40 16.67
N ALA A 434 35.71 -2.24 17.77
CA ALA A 434 35.67 -1.04 18.62
C ALA A 434 37.02 -0.77 19.33
N ALA A 435 37.22 0.49 19.75
CA ALA A 435 38.34 0.90 20.59
C ALA A 435 38.06 0.63 22.08
N ILE A 436 39.06 0.16 22.83
CA ILE A 436 38.96 -0.07 24.28
C ILE A 436 39.94 0.84 25.00
N LEU A 437 39.41 1.67 25.91
CA LEU A 437 40.19 2.60 26.73
C LEU A 437 40.06 2.24 28.21
N ALA A 438 41.16 2.29 28.96
CA ALA A 438 41.14 2.23 30.41
C ALA A 438 40.45 3.48 30.95
N HIS A 439 39.50 3.30 31.86
CA HIS A 439 38.78 4.40 32.50
C HIS A 439 38.47 4.08 33.96
N GLY A 440 39.12 4.80 34.87
CA GLY A 440 39.03 4.53 36.31
C GLY A 440 39.51 3.11 36.62
N ALA A 441 38.69 2.32 37.32
CA ALA A 441 38.97 0.92 37.65
C ALA A 441 38.52 -0.08 36.56
N GLY A 442 37.98 0.39 35.44
CA GLY A 442 37.42 -0.44 34.37
C GLY A 442 37.87 -0.03 32.97
N ALA A 443 37.07 -0.39 31.98
CA ALA A 443 37.31 -0.05 30.58
C ALA A 443 36.04 0.54 29.94
N GLN A 444 36.24 1.44 28.99
CA GLN A 444 35.19 1.96 28.10
C GLN A 444 35.41 1.45 26.69
N VAL A 445 34.32 1.06 26.04
CA VAL A 445 34.31 0.62 24.65
C VAL A 445 33.70 1.72 23.79
N PHE A 446 34.41 2.15 22.76
CA PHE A 446 34.01 3.20 21.84
C PHE A 446 33.95 2.67 20.42
N THR A 447 32.82 2.88 19.76
CA THR A 447 32.67 2.69 18.32
C THR A 447 32.13 3.96 17.68
N THR A 448 32.43 4.13 16.40
CA THR A 448 31.84 5.16 15.56
C THR A 448 31.49 4.55 14.22
N ASP A 449 30.24 4.76 13.79
CA ASP A 449 29.81 4.43 12.44
C ASP A 449 29.39 5.67 11.69
N HIS A 450 29.91 5.78 10.47
CA HIS A 450 29.46 6.76 9.49
C HIS A 450 28.86 6.00 8.32
N LEU A 451 27.54 6.12 8.16
CA LEU A 451 26.81 5.47 7.09
C LEU A 451 26.26 6.52 6.14
N ARG A 452 26.46 6.29 4.83
CA ARG A 452 25.71 7.02 3.81
C ARG A 452 24.23 6.66 3.95
N ALA A 453 23.35 7.63 3.70
CA ALA A 453 21.91 7.37 3.68
C ALA A 453 21.57 6.27 2.65
N VAL A 454 20.97 5.17 3.14
CA VAL A 454 20.44 4.07 2.30
C VAL A 454 18.92 4.15 2.14
N THR A 455 18.29 5.09 2.85
CA THR A 455 16.87 5.40 2.78
C THR A 455 16.67 6.91 2.94
N GLU A 456 15.64 7.44 2.31
CA GLU A 456 15.22 8.85 2.42
C GLU A 456 14.37 9.09 3.69
N ASP A 457 14.17 8.09 4.56
CA ASP A 457 13.50 8.24 5.85
C ASP A 457 14.51 8.44 7.00
N PRO A 458 14.65 9.66 7.56
CA PRO A 458 15.61 9.92 8.64
C PRO A 458 15.36 9.08 9.89
N TYR A 459 14.10 8.75 10.20
CA TYR A 459 13.76 7.91 11.36
C TYR A 459 14.33 6.50 11.20
N VAL A 460 14.14 5.90 10.02
CA VAL A 460 14.66 4.57 9.72
C VAL A 460 16.18 4.62 9.62
N MET A 461 16.75 5.65 8.97
CA MET A 461 18.19 5.81 8.88
C MET A 461 18.85 5.95 10.26
N ALA A 462 18.27 6.74 11.16
CA ALA A 462 18.75 6.87 12.53
C ALA A 462 18.68 5.54 13.30
N ARG A 463 17.60 4.76 13.13
CA ARG A 463 17.50 3.42 13.71
C ARG A 463 18.54 2.46 13.15
N ILE A 464 18.80 2.48 11.84
CA ILE A 464 19.85 1.67 11.20
C ILE A 464 21.22 2.06 11.77
N ALA A 465 21.56 3.34 11.78
CA ALA A 465 22.83 3.83 12.29
C ALA A 465 23.03 3.51 13.78
N ALA A 466 22.00 3.70 14.60
CA ALA A 466 22.05 3.34 16.02
C ALA A 466 22.23 1.83 16.21
N THR A 467 21.47 1.01 15.50
CA THR A 467 21.58 -0.46 15.61
C THR A 467 22.96 -0.95 15.17
N HIS A 468 23.51 -0.38 14.10
CA HIS A 468 24.84 -0.72 13.61
C HIS A 468 25.91 -0.37 14.64
N ALA A 469 25.91 0.86 15.17
CA ALA A 469 26.86 1.29 16.19
C ALA A 469 26.73 0.49 17.49
N LEU A 470 25.51 0.12 17.91
CA LEU A 470 25.33 -0.72 19.10
C LEU A 470 25.81 -2.15 18.88
N GLY A 471 25.75 -2.65 17.65
CA GLY A 471 26.24 -3.97 17.24
C GLY A 471 27.70 -4.20 17.62
N ASP A 472 28.57 -3.22 17.35
CA ASP A 472 29.98 -3.31 17.68
C ASP A 472 30.22 -3.36 19.19
N ILE A 473 29.47 -2.58 19.98
CA ILE A 473 29.56 -2.60 21.44
C ILE A 473 29.16 -3.97 22.00
N TRP A 474 28.06 -4.54 21.50
CA TRP A 474 27.60 -5.86 21.92
C TRP A 474 28.55 -6.98 21.49
N ALA A 475 29.11 -6.91 20.27
CA ALA A 475 30.11 -7.87 19.78
C ALA A 475 31.36 -7.90 20.66
N MET A 476 31.73 -6.76 21.24
CA MET A 476 32.83 -6.64 22.20
C MET A 476 32.46 -7.05 23.64
N GLY A 477 31.24 -7.56 23.88
CA GLY A 477 30.76 -8.01 25.19
C GLY A 477 30.46 -6.88 26.17
N ALA A 478 30.30 -5.64 25.69
CA ALA A 478 30.04 -4.47 26.51
C ALA A 478 28.56 -4.06 26.49
N SER A 479 28.16 -3.25 27.47
CA SER A 479 26.83 -2.64 27.54
C SER A 479 26.89 -1.17 27.11
N PRO A 480 26.04 -0.71 26.16
CA PRO A 480 26.00 0.69 25.75
C PRO A 480 25.62 1.62 26.92
N GLN A 481 26.37 2.71 27.12
CA GLN A 481 26.18 3.66 28.24
C GLN A 481 25.85 5.08 27.78
N ALA A 482 26.35 5.48 26.61
CA ALA A 482 26.12 6.78 26.01
C ALA A 482 26.14 6.67 24.48
N ALA A 483 25.49 7.60 23.79
CA ALA A 483 25.50 7.69 22.34
C ALA A 483 25.67 9.15 21.91
N LEU A 484 26.49 9.37 20.88
CA LEU A 484 26.63 10.64 20.19
C LEU A 484 26.18 10.46 18.74
N ALA A 485 25.28 11.33 18.27
CA ALA A 485 24.79 11.30 16.89
C ALA A 485 25.32 12.50 16.11
N THR A 486 26.07 12.24 15.05
CA THR A 486 26.47 13.25 14.06
C THR A 486 25.51 13.17 12.88
N VAL A 487 24.68 14.21 12.70
CA VAL A 487 23.65 14.24 11.66
C VAL A 487 24.00 15.26 10.58
N ILE A 488 24.06 14.82 9.33
CA ILE A 488 24.21 15.70 8.17
C ILE A 488 22.84 15.85 7.53
N LEU A 489 22.25 17.04 7.67
CA LEU A 489 20.94 17.35 7.09
C LEU A 489 21.11 17.99 5.71
N PRO A 490 20.25 17.66 4.72
CA PRO A 490 20.22 18.42 3.49
C PRO A 490 19.84 19.88 3.80
N ARG A 491 20.23 20.81 2.93
CA ARG A 491 19.76 22.19 3.05
C ARG A 491 18.24 22.22 2.88
N MET A 492 17.51 22.73 3.86
CA MET A 492 16.05 22.85 3.83
C MET A 492 15.61 24.25 4.25
N ALA A 493 14.36 24.63 3.99
CA ALA A 493 13.74 25.81 4.57
C ALA A 493 13.63 25.66 6.11
N GLU A 494 13.72 26.77 6.86
CA GLU A 494 13.71 26.75 8.32
C GLU A 494 12.54 25.96 8.94
N PRO A 495 11.28 26.08 8.46
CA PRO A 495 10.17 25.32 9.02
C PRO A 495 10.30 23.80 8.84
N MET A 496 11.05 23.35 7.82
CA MET A 496 11.34 21.93 7.61
C MET A 496 12.55 21.46 8.41
N GLN A 497 13.47 22.35 8.79
CA GLN A 497 14.60 22.01 9.66
C GLN A 497 14.17 21.92 11.14
N ALA A 498 13.19 22.72 11.54
CA ALA A 498 12.67 22.78 12.90
C ALA A 498 11.68 21.65 13.25
N ALA A 499 11.24 20.87 12.25
CA ALA A 499 10.23 19.83 12.38
C ALA A 499 10.83 18.44 12.16
#